data_AF-A0A7C6QYG6-F1
#
_entry.id   AF-A0A7C6QYG6-F1
#
_cell.length_a   1.000
_cell.length_b   1.000
_cell.length_c   1.000
_cell.angle_alpha   90.00
_cell.angle_beta   90.00
_cell.angle_gamma   90.00
#
_symmetry.space_group_name_H-M   'P 1'
#
loop_
_entity.id
_entity.type
_entity.pdbx_description
1 polymer ?
#
loop_
_entity_poly.entity_id
_entity_poly.type
_entity_poly.pdbx_seq_one_letter_code
_entity_poly.pdbx_strand_id
1 'polypeptide(L)'
;MRKRLVFTHFMAVLMGVLLSGSVALASSSISVDFLPLKYYFNGVQKFPPAGKEGFIYNGTTYVPLRFVAESLGLGVKWDGNTSSIYIGGGTPSQPYIPNSEPIPTKIQYMADIMKPYYTRGVSIWDYKLVMGGKQYYKGWMLNNGFNAQGKASFNLGGNYRRITGLMGIDDNYAFSSTHVSIYGDGKLIKRYDLDPGDLPIKLDLDVTGVTRLDFEFNFDKTFLLTAIDLAEMQIE
;
A
#
# COMPACT_ATOMS: atom_id res chain seq x y z
N MET A 1 -64.73 63.65 48.64
CA MET A 1 -63.85 64.67 48.00
C MET A 1 -62.39 64.38 48.35
N ARG A 2 -61.51 64.47 47.34
CA ARG A 2 -60.05 64.27 47.37
C ARG A 2 -59.34 64.70 48.66
N LYS A 3 -58.38 63.90 49.16
CA LYS A 3 -57.08 64.37 49.65
C LYS A 3 -55.96 63.38 49.31
N ARG A 4 -54.83 63.97 48.91
CA ARG A 4 -53.60 63.40 48.38
C ARG A 4 -52.74 62.82 49.52
N LEU A 5 -51.94 61.79 49.26
CA LEU A 5 -50.62 61.70 49.89
C LEU A 5 -49.56 61.37 48.83
N VAL A 6 -48.57 62.25 48.80
CA VAL A 6 -47.36 62.28 48.01
C VAL A 6 -46.32 61.40 48.73
N PHE A 7 -45.50 60.63 48.01
CA PHE A 7 -44.07 60.55 48.32
C PHE A 7 -43.27 60.10 47.09
N THR A 8 -42.45 61.02 46.62
CA THR A 8 -41.49 60.95 45.51
C THR A 8 -40.13 60.40 45.96
N HIS A 9 -39.31 60.06 44.94
CA HIS A 9 -37.86 59.69 44.91
C HIS A 9 -37.60 58.17 44.96
N PHE A 10 -36.87 57.55 44.03
CA PHE A 10 -35.63 57.97 43.35
C PHE A 10 -35.56 57.47 41.90
N MET A 11 -35.01 58.31 41.02
CA MET A 11 -34.50 57.98 39.70
C MET A 11 -33.30 57.00 39.77
N ALA A 12 -33.07 56.35 38.61
CA ALA A 12 -31.98 55.43 38.23
C ALA A 12 -32.18 54.00 38.76
N VAL A 13 -32.26 52.97 37.91
CA VAL A 13 -31.16 52.49 37.07
C VAL A 13 -31.72 51.74 35.85
N LEU A 14 -31.33 52.24 34.67
CA LEU A 14 -30.79 51.48 33.53
C LEU A 14 -31.62 50.34 32.90
N MET A 15 -32.14 50.62 31.71
CA MET A 15 -32.15 49.74 30.53
C MET A 15 -31.78 48.26 30.78
N GLY A 16 -32.77 47.44 31.09
CA GLY A 16 -32.71 46.00 30.88
C GLY A 16 -33.32 45.67 29.52
N VAL A 17 -32.64 46.01 28.43
CA VAL A 17 -33.02 45.57 27.09
C VAL A 17 -32.74 44.07 27.02
N LEU A 18 -33.78 43.24 27.14
CA LEU A 18 -33.75 41.84 26.75
C LEU A 18 -33.74 41.76 25.22
N LEU A 19 -32.58 42.07 24.62
CA LEU A 19 -32.27 41.65 23.26
C LEU A 19 -31.77 40.21 23.34
N SER A 20 -32.71 39.27 23.33
CA SER A 20 -32.44 37.88 23.01
C SER A 20 -31.98 37.83 21.55
N GLY A 21 -30.68 38.01 21.31
CA GLY A 21 -30.09 37.86 19.99
C GLY A 21 -30.18 36.40 19.57
N SER A 22 -31.25 36.02 18.87
CA SER A 22 -31.28 34.77 18.12
C SER A 22 -30.30 34.93 16.97
N VAL A 23 -29.18 34.21 17.02
CA VAL A 23 -28.25 34.15 15.89
C VAL A 23 -28.96 33.40 14.78
N ALA A 24 -29.40 34.09 13.73
CA ALA A 24 -29.90 33.44 12.53
C ALA A 24 -28.71 32.80 11.82
N LEU A 25 -28.52 31.48 11.99
CA LEU A 25 -27.58 30.73 11.19
C LEU A 25 -28.12 30.70 9.76
N ALA A 26 -27.44 31.36 8.83
CA ALA A 26 -27.77 31.28 7.41
C ALA A 26 -27.55 29.83 6.95
N SER A 27 -28.63 29.06 6.78
CA SER A 27 -28.56 27.75 6.15
C SER A 27 -28.69 27.93 4.64
N SER A 28 -27.62 27.67 3.90
CA SER A 28 -27.71 27.49 2.45
C SER A 28 -28.34 26.12 2.17
N SER A 29 -29.52 26.09 1.56
CA SER A 29 -30.06 24.87 0.99
C SER A 29 -29.40 24.57 -0.36
N ILE A 30 -29.09 23.30 -0.60
CA ILE A 30 -28.69 22.82 -1.92
C ILE A 30 -29.89 22.08 -2.53
N SER A 31 -30.19 22.35 -3.80
CA SER A 31 -31.16 21.57 -4.57
C SER A 31 -30.41 20.47 -5.31
N VAL A 32 -30.92 19.25 -5.24
CA VAL A 32 -30.29 18.07 -5.84
C VAL A 32 -31.37 17.23 -6.52
N ASP A 33 -30.97 16.52 -7.59
CA ASP A 33 -31.85 15.61 -8.31
C ASP A 33 -31.58 14.16 -7.90
N PHE A 34 -32.65 13.40 -7.63
CA PHE A 34 -32.56 11.97 -7.36
C PHE A 34 -32.99 11.17 -8.60
N LEU A 35 -32.03 10.48 -9.22
CA LEU A 35 -32.30 9.51 -10.28
C LEU A 35 -32.20 8.07 -9.73
N PRO A 36 -32.84 7.08 -10.37
CA PRO A 36 -32.72 5.67 -10.00
C PRO A 36 -31.35 5.11 -10.41
N LEU A 37 -30.30 5.54 -9.70
CA LEU A 37 -28.93 5.11 -9.93
C LEU A 37 -28.78 3.61 -9.65
N LYS A 38 -28.18 2.90 -10.61
CA LYS A 38 -27.85 1.47 -10.48
C LYS A 38 -26.36 1.32 -10.24
N TYR A 39 -25.98 0.49 -9.27
CA TYR A 39 -24.60 0.27 -8.90
C TYR A 39 -24.24 -1.18 -9.17
N TYR A 40 -23.13 -1.42 -9.89
CA TYR A 40 -22.64 -2.76 -10.18
C TYR A 40 -21.21 -2.90 -9.66
N PHE A 41 -20.99 -3.89 -8.82
CA PHE A 41 -19.67 -4.23 -8.29
C PHE A 41 -19.36 -5.67 -8.69
N ASN A 42 -18.28 -5.87 -9.44
CA ASN A 42 -17.91 -7.18 -10.00
C ASN A 42 -19.07 -7.82 -10.80
N GLY A 43 -19.80 -7.01 -11.57
CA GLY A 43 -20.96 -7.44 -12.36
C GLY A 43 -22.25 -7.66 -11.57
N VAL A 44 -22.21 -7.58 -10.23
CA VAL A 44 -23.39 -7.79 -9.36
C VAL A 44 -24.00 -6.44 -8.99
N GLN A 45 -25.31 -6.30 -9.21
CA GLN A 45 -26.03 -5.10 -8.79
C GLN A 45 -26.11 -5.03 -7.25
N LYS A 46 -25.76 -3.89 -6.68
CA LYS A 46 -25.90 -3.59 -5.25
C LYS A 46 -26.71 -2.31 -5.04
N PHE A 47 -27.27 -2.18 -3.84
CA PHE A 47 -28.09 -1.05 -3.44
C PHE A 47 -27.47 -0.36 -2.24
N PRO A 48 -27.40 0.98 -2.23
CA PRO A 48 -27.00 1.71 -1.04
C PRO A 48 -28.04 1.52 0.08
N PRO A 49 -27.66 1.71 1.35
CA PRO A 49 -28.60 1.76 2.45
C PRO A 49 -29.70 2.82 2.20
N ALA A 50 -30.92 2.54 2.68
CA ALA A 50 -32.03 3.47 2.56
C ALA A 50 -31.69 4.84 3.14
N GLY A 51 -32.05 5.91 2.43
CA GLY A 51 -31.72 7.30 2.81
C GLY A 51 -30.25 7.68 2.60
N LYS A 52 -29.48 6.83 1.94
CA LYS A 52 -28.10 7.08 1.50
C LYS A 52 -28.01 6.87 -0.01
N GLU A 53 -29.00 7.29 -0.77
CA GLU A 53 -28.98 7.25 -2.22
C GLU A 53 -27.99 8.29 -2.77
N GLY A 54 -27.39 7.98 -3.92
CA GLY A 54 -26.65 8.98 -4.68
C GLY A 54 -27.61 10.02 -5.28
N PHE A 55 -27.10 11.20 -5.54
CA PHE A 55 -27.85 12.34 -6.08
C PHE A 55 -27.02 13.07 -7.12
N ILE A 56 -27.65 13.89 -7.94
CA ILE A 56 -26.99 14.75 -8.90
C ILE A 56 -27.03 16.18 -8.37
N TYR A 57 -25.87 16.83 -8.37
CA TYR A 57 -25.73 18.24 -8.04
C TYR A 57 -24.89 18.92 -9.12
N ASN A 58 -25.45 19.95 -9.76
CA ASN A 58 -24.82 20.67 -10.87
C ASN A 58 -24.28 19.75 -11.98
N GLY A 59 -25.07 18.75 -12.38
CA GLY A 59 -24.70 17.78 -13.41
C GLY A 59 -23.66 16.74 -12.98
N THR A 60 -23.21 16.77 -11.72
CA THR A 60 -22.27 15.79 -11.17
C THR A 60 -23.01 14.78 -10.29
N THR A 61 -22.78 13.49 -10.54
CA THR A 61 -23.33 12.41 -9.71
C THR A 61 -22.47 12.22 -8.46
N TYR A 62 -23.06 12.45 -7.30
CA TYR A 62 -22.48 12.16 -5.99
C TYR A 62 -23.00 10.82 -5.50
N VAL A 63 -22.08 9.93 -5.11
CA VAL A 63 -22.40 8.59 -4.64
C VAL A 63 -21.93 8.39 -3.20
N PRO A 64 -22.57 7.52 -2.40
CA PRO A 64 -22.21 7.34 -1.01
C PRO A 64 -20.87 6.63 -0.92
N LEU A 65 -19.85 7.37 -0.50
CA LEU A 65 -18.47 6.91 -0.44
C LEU A 65 -18.30 5.58 0.32
N ARG A 66 -18.93 5.46 1.49
CA ARG A 66 -18.89 4.26 2.33
C ARG A 66 -19.45 3.03 1.62
N PHE A 67 -20.60 3.19 0.95
CA PHE A 67 -21.22 2.11 0.19
C PHE A 67 -20.30 1.61 -0.93
N VAL A 68 -19.65 2.54 -1.66
CA VAL A 68 -18.69 2.19 -2.72
C VAL A 68 -17.48 1.46 -2.13
N ALA A 69 -16.86 2.01 -1.10
CA ALA A 69 -15.67 1.44 -0.47
C ALA A 69 -15.93 0.04 0.12
N GLU A 70 -16.99 -0.13 0.90
CA GLU A 70 -17.34 -1.41 1.51
C GLU A 70 -17.75 -2.45 0.46
N SER A 71 -18.37 -2.02 -0.65
CA SER A 71 -18.66 -2.90 -1.78
C SER A 71 -17.41 -3.43 -2.48
N LEU A 72 -16.27 -2.74 -2.32
CA LEU A 72 -14.93 -3.13 -2.79
C LEU A 72 -14.10 -3.82 -1.70
N GLY A 73 -14.67 -4.09 -0.52
CA GLY A 73 -13.96 -4.74 0.60
C GLY A 73 -13.06 -3.81 1.42
N LEU A 74 -13.20 -2.49 1.25
CA LEU A 74 -12.40 -1.49 1.96
C LEU A 74 -13.18 -0.89 3.14
N GLY A 75 -12.52 -0.78 4.30
CA GLY A 75 -13.09 -0.10 5.47
C GLY A 75 -13.03 1.42 5.34
N VAL A 76 -14.00 2.14 5.93
CA VAL A 76 -14.03 3.61 5.96
C VAL A 76 -14.08 4.16 7.39
N LYS A 77 -13.10 4.99 7.75
CA LYS A 77 -13.02 5.69 9.04
C LYS A 77 -13.20 7.20 8.85
N TRP A 78 -14.02 7.80 9.69
CA TRP A 78 -14.15 9.26 9.82
C TRP A 78 -13.34 9.73 11.03
N ASP A 79 -12.58 10.79 10.87
CA ASP A 79 -11.97 11.55 11.96
C ASP A 79 -12.61 12.95 12.01
N GLY A 80 -13.47 13.13 13.01
CA GLY A 80 -14.21 14.39 13.20
C GLY A 80 -13.34 15.55 13.65
N ASN A 81 -12.14 15.31 14.20
CA ASN A 81 -11.26 16.38 14.65
C ASN A 81 -10.62 17.11 13.46
N THR A 82 -10.24 16.35 12.44
CA THR A 82 -9.58 16.86 11.23
C THR A 82 -10.51 16.96 10.03
N SER A 83 -11.77 16.55 10.20
CA SER A 83 -12.72 16.36 9.10
C SER A 83 -12.18 15.45 7.99
N SER A 84 -11.45 14.40 8.37
CA SER A 84 -10.79 13.49 7.44
C SER A 84 -11.57 12.19 7.24
N ILE A 85 -11.59 11.70 6.00
CA ILE A 85 -12.12 10.37 5.65
C ILE A 85 -10.98 9.48 5.20
N TYR A 86 -10.85 8.30 5.83
CA TYR A 86 -9.88 7.27 5.50
C TYR A 86 -10.58 6.08 4.85
N ILE A 87 -10.00 5.52 3.79
CA ILE A 87 -10.52 4.35 3.07
C ILE A 87 -9.39 3.31 2.97
N GLY A 88 -9.68 2.04 3.24
CA GLY A 88 -8.71 0.94 3.08
C GLY A 88 -7.73 0.73 4.24
N GLY A 89 -7.81 1.53 5.30
CA GLY A 89 -6.95 1.42 6.48
C GLY A 89 -5.67 2.27 6.37
N GLY A 90 -5.27 2.89 7.49
CA GLY A 90 -4.11 3.78 7.61
C GLY A 90 -4.50 5.16 8.18
N THR A 91 -3.77 5.62 9.20
CA THR A 91 -3.65 7.06 9.47
C THR A 91 -2.74 7.67 8.40
N PRO A 92 -3.02 8.89 7.91
CA PRO A 92 -2.17 9.51 6.92
C PRO A 92 -0.85 9.82 7.63
N SER A 93 0.24 9.21 7.19
CA SER A 93 1.55 9.52 7.75
C SER A 93 2.02 10.92 7.37
N GLN A 94 1.38 11.61 6.41
CA GLN A 94 1.63 13.00 6.03
C GLN A 94 0.38 13.67 5.43
N PRO A 95 0.19 15.00 5.59
CA PRO A 95 -0.86 15.76 4.92
C PRO A 95 -0.67 15.75 3.40
N TYR A 96 -1.76 15.56 2.65
CA TYR A 96 -1.77 15.63 1.18
C TYR A 96 -1.46 17.07 0.71
N ILE A 97 -0.43 17.23 -0.13
CA ILE A 97 -0.07 18.50 -0.78
C ILE A 97 -0.44 18.42 -2.26
N PRO A 98 -1.40 19.23 -2.76
CA PRO A 98 -1.67 19.31 -4.18
C PRO A 98 -0.41 19.74 -4.96
N ASN A 99 -0.04 19.00 -5.99
CA ASN A 99 1.13 19.18 -6.86
C ASN A 99 2.51 18.81 -6.27
N SER A 100 2.59 18.04 -5.18
CA SER A 100 3.78 17.19 -5.02
C SER A 100 3.78 16.17 -6.14
N GLU A 101 4.92 15.93 -6.80
CA GLU A 101 5.10 14.73 -7.62
C GLU A 101 4.51 13.51 -6.89
N PRO A 102 3.89 12.54 -7.60
CA PRO A 102 3.29 11.38 -6.95
C PRO A 102 4.26 10.89 -5.89
N ILE A 103 3.83 10.90 -4.62
CA ILE A 103 4.64 10.41 -3.51
C ILE A 103 5.18 9.09 -4.02
N PRO A 104 6.51 8.92 -4.21
CA PRO A 104 7.03 7.66 -4.68
C PRO A 104 6.47 6.64 -3.70
N THR A 105 5.60 5.76 -4.19
CA THR A 105 5.11 4.62 -3.41
C THR A 105 6.36 4.06 -2.78
N LYS A 106 6.46 4.16 -1.44
CA LYS A 106 7.71 3.90 -0.72
C LYS A 106 8.25 2.58 -1.26
N ILE A 107 9.32 2.64 -2.06
CA ILE A 107 9.86 1.47 -2.73
C ILE A 107 10.21 0.50 -1.62
N GLN A 108 9.50 -0.62 -1.57
CA GLN A 108 9.67 -1.58 -0.51
C GLN A 108 10.59 -2.68 -1.03
N TYR A 109 11.83 -2.66 -0.56
CA TYR A 109 12.76 -3.73 -0.87
C TYR A 109 12.45 -4.94 0.00
N MET A 110 12.40 -6.14 -0.60
CA MET A 110 12.20 -7.38 0.13
C MET A 110 13.23 -7.54 1.25
N ALA A 111 14.48 -7.15 1.00
CA ALA A 111 15.57 -7.24 1.97
C ALA A 111 15.37 -6.37 3.23
N ASP A 112 14.53 -5.33 3.16
CA ASP A 112 14.22 -4.47 4.31
C ASP A 112 13.08 -5.02 5.19
N ILE A 113 12.28 -5.96 4.67
CA ILE A 113 11.03 -6.39 5.33
C ILE A 113 10.95 -7.88 5.61
N MET A 114 11.79 -8.68 4.95
CA MET A 114 11.84 -10.13 5.15
C MET A 114 13.25 -10.65 4.96
N LYS A 115 13.48 -11.86 5.47
CA LYS A 115 14.64 -12.70 5.18
C LYS A 115 14.11 -14.06 4.73
N PRO A 116 14.87 -14.83 3.93
CA PRO A 116 14.47 -16.19 3.65
C PRO A 116 14.42 -16.97 4.98
N TYR A 117 13.29 -17.61 5.24
CA TYR A 117 13.06 -18.33 6.49
C TYR A 117 13.64 -19.75 6.45
N TYR A 118 13.98 -20.24 5.25
CA TYR A 118 14.59 -21.54 5.03
C TYR A 118 15.61 -21.45 3.91
N THR A 119 16.75 -22.12 4.10
CA THR A 119 17.77 -22.34 3.07
C THR A 119 18.22 -23.80 3.09
N ARG A 120 18.60 -24.33 1.92
CA ARG A 120 19.18 -25.66 1.75
C ARG A 120 20.20 -25.62 0.63
N GLY A 121 21.43 -26.09 0.87
CA GLY A 121 22.46 -26.14 -0.16
C GLY A 121 22.87 -24.77 -0.72
N VAL A 122 22.46 -23.67 -0.06
CA VAL A 122 22.99 -22.33 -0.27
C VAL A 122 23.32 -21.70 1.08
N SER A 123 24.34 -20.87 1.10
CA SER A 123 24.64 -19.98 2.23
C SER A 123 24.33 -18.53 1.83
N ILE A 124 23.85 -17.75 2.79
CA ILE A 124 23.60 -16.31 2.62
C ILE A 124 24.79 -15.55 3.18
N TRP A 125 25.41 -14.73 2.34
CA TRP A 125 26.50 -13.88 2.76
C TRP A 125 26.07 -12.41 2.73
N ASP A 126 26.48 -11.68 3.77
CA ASP A 126 26.31 -10.23 3.86
C ASP A 126 27.54 -9.54 3.23
N TYR A 127 27.65 -9.73 1.91
CA TYR A 127 28.74 -9.21 1.08
C TYR A 127 28.20 -8.20 0.07
N LYS A 128 29.10 -7.44 -0.54
CA LYS A 128 28.74 -6.52 -1.61
C LYS A 128 28.20 -7.33 -2.79
N LEU A 129 27.01 -6.98 -3.24
CA LEU A 129 26.41 -7.54 -4.45
C LEU A 129 27.05 -6.85 -5.65
N VAL A 130 27.73 -7.57 -6.52
CA VAL A 130 28.36 -6.99 -7.70
C VAL A 130 28.03 -7.84 -8.91
N MET A 131 27.30 -7.26 -9.87
CA MET A 131 26.98 -7.93 -11.11
C MET A 131 27.11 -6.98 -12.29
N GLY A 132 27.67 -7.46 -13.40
CA GLY A 132 27.80 -6.67 -14.63
C GLY A 132 28.65 -5.41 -14.44
N GLY A 133 29.65 -5.46 -13.55
CA GLY A 133 30.52 -4.35 -13.19
C GLY A 133 29.88 -3.28 -12.31
N LYS A 134 28.64 -3.49 -11.83
CA LYS A 134 27.91 -2.56 -10.96
C LYS A 134 27.69 -3.14 -9.58
N GLN A 135 27.97 -2.33 -8.56
CA GLN A 135 27.62 -2.66 -7.17
C GLN A 135 26.16 -2.32 -6.86
N TYR A 136 25.50 -3.20 -6.12
CA TYR A 136 24.16 -3.04 -5.56
C TYR A 136 24.19 -3.11 -4.04
N TYR A 137 23.19 -2.52 -3.37
CA TYR A 137 23.24 -2.29 -1.92
C TYR A 137 22.08 -2.94 -1.16
N LYS A 138 21.07 -3.43 -1.86
CA LYS A 138 19.92 -4.14 -1.28
C LYS A 138 19.75 -5.50 -1.92
N GLY A 139 19.67 -6.56 -1.11
CA GLY A 139 19.48 -7.90 -1.63
C GLY A 139 20.15 -9.00 -0.83
N TRP A 140 20.40 -10.13 -1.49
CA TRP A 140 21.10 -11.28 -0.91
C TRP A 140 22.08 -11.88 -1.91
N MET A 141 23.26 -12.23 -1.42
CA MET A 141 24.20 -13.08 -2.13
C MET A 141 24.02 -14.53 -1.65
N LEU A 142 23.69 -15.42 -2.58
CA LEU A 142 23.40 -16.84 -2.35
C LEU A 142 24.48 -17.69 -3.00
N ASN A 143 25.41 -18.22 -2.21
CA ASN A 143 26.46 -19.10 -2.74
C ASN A 143 26.09 -20.57 -2.57
N ASN A 144 26.56 -21.39 -3.51
CA ASN A 144 26.27 -22.82 -3.57
C ASN A 144 26.80 -23.62 -2.36
N GLY A 145 27.70 -23.08 -1.55
CA GLY A 145 28.36 -23.82 -0.47
C GLY A 145 28.92 -25.18 -0.93
N PHE A 146 29.37 -25.24 -2.19
CA PHE A 146 29.83 -26.46 -2.88
C PHE A 146 28.76 -27.54 -3.14
N ASN A 147 27.47 -27.19 -3.14
CA ASN A 147 26.36 -28.09 -3.47
C ASN A 147 25.90 -27.88 -4.91
N ALA A 148 25.42 -28.96 -5.56
CA ALA A 148 24.79 -28.86 -6.88
C ALA A 148 23.44 -28.15 -6.81
N GLN A 149 22.69 -28.37 -5.72
CA GLN A 149 21.34 -27.88 -5.59
C GLN A 149 21.23 -26.93 -4.40
N GLY A 150 20.54 -25.82 -4.64
CA GLY A 150 20.32 -24.75 -3.70
C GLY A 150 18.85 -24.40 -3.58
N LYS A 151 18.42 -23.91 -2.41
CA LYS A 151 17.07 -23.36 -2.20
C LYS A 151 17.09 -22.24 -1.18
N ALA A 152 16.36 -21.17 -1.46
CA ALA A 152 16.01 -20.12 -0.51
C ALA A 152 14.49 -19.87 -0.55
N SER A 153 13.83 -19.91 0.61
CA SER A 153 12.37 -19.76 0.72
C SER A 153 11.98 -18.52 1.51
N PHE A 154 11.02 -17.76 0.99
CA PHE A 154 10.49 -16.53 1.57
C PHE A 154 9.01 -16.69 1.91
N ASN A 155 8.60 -16.11 3.04
CA ASN A 155 7.21 -16.09 3.47
C ASN A 155 6.56 -14.79 3.01
N LEU A 156 5.75 -14.88 1.96
CA LEU A 156 4.98 -13.74 1.43
C LEU A 156 3.64 -13.58 2.15
N GLY A 157 3.12 -14.66 2.74
CA GLY A 157 1.86 -14.65 3.47
C GLY A 157 0.62 -14.30 2.64
N GLY A 158 0.72 -14.32 1.30
CA GLY A 158 -0.37 -13.92 0.39
C GLY A 158 -0.62 -12.42 0.31
N ASN A 159 0.27 -11.59 0.87
CA ASN A 159 0.04 -10.15 1.04
C ASN A 159 0.53 -9.27 -0.11
N TYR A 160 1.13 -9.88 -1.15
CA TYR A 160 1.80 -9.17 -2.23
C TYR A 160 1.29 -9.67 -3.58
N ARG A 161 1.46 -8.84 -4.60
CA ARG A 161 1.01 -9.08 -5.97
C ARG A 161 2.17 -9.13 -6.94
N ARG A 162 3.25 -8.40 -6.70
CA ARG A 162 4.34 -8.31 -7.66
C ARG A 162 5.70 -8.24 -6.99
N ILE A 163 6.67 -8.91 -7.57
CA ILE A 163 8.08 -8.77 -7.23
C ILE A 163 8.86 -8.41 -8.49
N THR A 164 9.65 -7.34 -8.42
CA THR A 164 10.60 -6.96 -9.47
C THR A 164 12.01 -6.82 -8.91
N GLY A 165 13.03 -6.90 -9.74
CA GLY A 165 14.41 -6.72 -9.28
C GLY A 165 15.42 -7.24 -10.28
N LEU A 166 16.64 -7.50 -9.82
CA LEU A 166 17.73 -8.01 -10.64
C LEU A 166 18.26 -9.32 -10.06
N MET A 167 18.63 -10.22 -10.95
CA MET A 167 19.28 -11.47 -10.60
C MET A 167 20.40 -11.77 -11.57
N GLY A 168 21.53 -12.26 -11.06
CA GLY A 168 22.70 -12.62 -11.85
C GLY A 168 23.74 -13.33 -11.01
N ILE A 169 24.77 -13.83 -11.68
CA ILE A 169 25.93 -14.40 -10.99
C ILE A 169 26.80 -13.26 -10.49
N ASP A 170 27.27 -13.34 -9.23
CA ASP A 170 28.16 -12.32 -8.66
C ASP A 170 29.53 -12.34 -9.37
N ASP A 171 30.02 -11.15 -9.75
CA ASP A 171 31.23 -10.95 -10.54
C ASP A 171 32.49 -11.50 -9.84
N ASN A 172 32.52 -11.56 -8.50
CA ASN A 172 33.66 -12.08 -7.74
C ASN A 172 33.60 -13.61 -7.56
N TYR A 173 32.43 -14.22 -7.80
CA TYR A 173 32.16 -15.64 -7.57
C TYR A 173 31.48 -16.29 -8.79
N ALA A 174 31.99 -16.01 -10.00
CA ALA A 174 31.39 -16.43 -11.27
C ALA A 174 32.05 -17.68 -11.90
N PHE A 175 32.00 -18.83 -11.22
CA PHE A 175 32.77 -20.02 -11.63
C PHE A 175 31.95 -21.14 -12.28
N SER A 176 30.62 -21.05 -12.24
CA SER A 176 29.69 -22.05 -12.79
C SER A 176 28.45 -21.37 -13.37
N SER A 177 27.93 -21.94 -14.46
CA SER A 177 26.56 -21.69 -14.89
C SER A 177 25.58 -22.25 -13.88
N THR A 178 24.38 -21.66 -13.83
CA THR A 178 23.32 -22.02 -12.88
C THR A 178 21.94 -21.90 -13.52
N HIS A 179 21.08 -22.88 -13.24
CA HIS A 179 19.66 -22.84 -13.56
C HIS A 179 18.85 -22.43 -12.34
N VAL A 180 18.08 -21.35 -12.45
CA VAL A 180 17.24 -20.83 -11.36
C VAL A 180 15.78 -21.04 -11.69
N SER A 181 15.08 -21.81 -10.86
CA SER A 181 13.64 -22.03 -10.95
C SER A 181 12.92 -21.38 -9.78
N ILE A 182 11.91 -20.57 -10.07
CA ILE A 182 11.17 -19.77 -9.08
C ILE A 182 9.78 -20.35 -8.96
N TYR A 183 9.36 -20.70 -7.74
CA TYR A 183 8.07 -21.31 -7.46
C TYR A 183 7.25 -20.47 -6.48
N GLY A 184 5.94 -20.38 -6.72
CA GLY A 184 4.94 -19.89 -5.77
C GLY A 184 4.09 -21.05 -5.28
N ASP A 185 4.12 -21.33 -3.97
CA ASP A 185 3.39 -22.44 -3.34
C ASP A 185 3.65 -23.80 -4.02
N GLY A 186 4.87 -24.00 -4.54
CA GLY A 186 5.28 -25.21 -5.26
C GLY A 186 4.92 -25.26 -6.75
N LYS A 187 4.21 -24.24 -7.28
CA LYS A 187 3.96 -24.09 -8.71
C LYS A 187 5.04 -23.25 -9.36
N LEU A 188 5.61 -23.73 -10.47
CA LEU A 188 6.63 -22.99 -11.22
C LEU A 188 6.03 -21.68 -11.75
N ILE A 189 6.66 -20.56 -11.40
CA ILE A 189 6.36 -19.22 -11.94
C ILE A 189 7.24 -18.97 -13.15
N LYS A 190 8.56 -19.14 -13.00
CA LYS A 190 9.52 -18.84 -14.07
C LYS A 190 10.83 -19.58 -13.85
N ARG A 191 11.57 -19.81 -14.95
CA ARG A 191 12.92 -20.35 -14.95
C ARG A 191 13.85 -19.44 -15.73
N TYR A 192 15.09 -19.33 -15.27
CA TYR A 192 16.17 -18.61 -15.91
C TYR A 192 17.43 -19.47 -15.90
N ASP A 193 18.23 -19.33 -16.95
CA ASP A 193 19.56 -19.89 -17.04
C ASP A 193 20.55 -18.72 -17.00
N LEU A 194 21.64 -18.88 -16.25
CA LEU A 194 22.64 -17.85 -16.03
C LEU A 194 24.02 -18.43 -16.33
N ASP A 195 24.78 -17.76 -17.19
CA ASP A 195 26.16 -18.09 -17.49
C ASP A 195 27.13 -17.04 -16.90
N PRO A 196 28.34 -17.44 -16.48
CA PRO A 196 29.37 -16.49 -16.08
C PRO A 196 29.64 -15.43 -17.16
N GLY A 197 29.53 -14.15 -16.79
CA GLY A 197 29.73 -13.02 -17.70
C GLY A 197 28.44 -12.45 -18.29
N ASP A 198 27.28 -13.05 -18.03
CA ASP A 198 25.99 -12.48 -18.39
C ASP A 198 25.72 -11.15 -17.67
N LEU A 199 24.97 -10.27 -18.33
CA LEU A 199 24.40 -9.10 -17.66
C LEU A 199 23.28 -9.53 -16.68
N PRO A 200 23.05 -8.77 -15.59
CA PRO A 200 21.95 -9.03 -14.68
C PRO A 200 20.60 -9.07 -15.39
N ILE A 201 19.81 -10.11 -15.11
CA ILE A 201 18.47 -10.27 -15.66
C ILE A 201 17.46 -9.53 -14.80
N LYS A 202 16.53 -8.84 -15.46
CA LYS A 202 15.37 -8.25 -14.78
C LYS A 202 14.34 -9.31 -14.43
N LEU A 203 14.01 -9.38 -13.14
CA LEU A 203 12.90 -10.15 -12.62
C LEU A 203 11.63 -9.29 -12.63
N ASP A 204 10.53 -9.94 -13.02
CA ASP A 204 9.16 -9.43 -12.95
C ASP A 204 8.24 -10.64 -12.76
N LEU A 205 7.71 -10.77 -11.54
CA LEU A 205 6.99 -11.95 -11.07
C LEU A 205 5.62 -11.53 -10.57
N ASP A 206 4.56 -12.12 -11.11
CA ASP A 206 3.23 -12.09 -10.49
C ASP A 206 3.22 -13.10 -9.34
N VAL A 207 3.01 -12.59 -8.12
CA VAL A 207 2.95 -13.37 -6.89
C VAL A 207 1.60 -13.19 -6.20
N THR A 208 0.57 -12.74 -6.92
CA THR A 208 -0.78 -12.56 -6.38
C THR A 208 -1.28 -13.84 -5.73
N GLY A 209 -1.54 -13.76 -4.43
CA GLY A 209 -2.05 -14.89 -3.63
C GLY A 209 -1.00 -15.93 -3.25
N VAL A 210 0.28 -15.74 -3.60
CA VAL A 210 1.37 -16.66 -3.23
C VAL A 210 1.72 -16.51 -1.75
N THR A 211 1.75 -17.62 -1.01
CA THR A 211 2.12 -17.61 0.41
C THR A 211 3.60 -17.91 0.63
N ARG A 212 4.17 -18.84 -0.13
CA ARG A 212 5.59 -19.20 -0.12
C ARG A 212 6.21 -18.99 -1.49
N LEU A 213 7.31 -18.21 -1.52
CA LEU A 213 8.14 -18.04 -2.71
C LEU A 213 9.45 -18.81 -2.52
N ASP A 214 9.79 -19.67 -3.48
CA ASP A 214 11.00 -20.47 -3.49
C ASP A 214 11.88 -20.09 -4.68
N PHE A 215 13.15 -19.76 -4.42
CA PHE A 215 14.20 -19.76 -5.43
C PHE A 215 14.98 -21.06 -5.30
N GLU A 216 14.96 -21.88 -6.34
CA GLU A 216 15.72 -23.13 -6.42
C GLU A 216 16.83 -23.00 -7.47
N PHE A 217 18.05 -23.32 -7.06
CA PHE A 217 19.26 -23.18 -7.86
C PHE A 217 19.81 -24.57 -8.20
N ASN A 218 20.27 -24.75 -9.44
CA ASN A 218 20.99 -25.94 -9.87
C ASN A 218 22.29 -25.50 -10.56
N PHE A 219 23.41 -25.68 -9.88
CA PHE A 219 24.75 -25.28 -10.31
C PHE A 219 25.43 -26.41 -11.07
N ASP A 220 25.97 -26.10 -12.25
CA ASP A 220 26.61 -27.11 -13.12
C ASP A 220 27.91 -27.67 -12.53
N LYS A 221 28.62 -26.86 -11.72
CA LYS A 221 29.87 -27.24 -11.04
C LYS A 221 29.74 -27.03 -9.54
N THR A 222 30.18 -28.03 -8.78
CA THR A 222 30.04 -28.07 -7.31
C THR A 222 31.36 -27.86 -6.57
N PHE A 223 32.50 -28.07 -7.22
CA PHE A 223 33.82 -27.94 -6.60
C PHE A 223 34.37 -26.51 -6.65
N LEU A 224 33.67 -25.59 -7.31
CA LEU A 224 33.98 -24.16 -7.33
C LEU A 224 32.83 -23.40 -6.67
N LEU A 225 33.19 -22.42 -5.85
CA LEU A 225 32.22 -21.57 -5.21
C LEU A 225 31.57 -20.68 -6.27
N THR A 226 30.25 -20.74 -6.43
CA THR A 226 29.50 -19.80 -7.29
C THR A 226 28.45 -19.11 -6.46
N ALA A 227 28.28 -17.80 -6.66
CA ALA A 227 27.25 -17.02 -5.97
C ALA A 227 26.29 -16.35 -6.95
N ILE A 228 25.02 -16.30 -6.55
CA ILE A 228 23.94 -15.61 -7.24
C ILE A 228 23.52 -14.43 -6.38
N ASP A 229 23.45 -13.26 -6.98
CA ASP A 229 22.89 -12.07 -6.34
C ASP A 229 21.42 -11.92 -6.70
N LEU A 230 20.60 -11.65 -5.69
CA LEU A 230 19.23 -11.16 -5.84
C LEU A 230 19.23 -9.70 -5.38
N ALA A 231 19.37 -8.76 -6.30
CA ALA A 231 19.59 -7.34 -6.01
C ALA A 231 18.37 -6.46 -6.29
N GLU A 232 18.20 -5.45 -5.45
CA GLU A 232 17.16 -4.41 -5.54
C GLU A 232 15.76 -4.99 -5.74
N MET A 233 15.49 -6.13 -5.07
CA MET A 233 14.22 -6.84 -5.16
C MET A 233 13.13 -5.98 -4.49
N GLN A 234 12.23 -5.41 -5.29
CA GLN A 234 11.08 -4.61 -4.85
C GLN A 234 9.82 -5.48 -4.79
N ILE A 235 8.95 -5.21 -3.83
CA ILE A 235 7.72 -5.96 -3.60
C ILE A 235 6.53 -5.03 -3.31
N GLU A 236 5.37 -5.34 -3.88
CA GLU A 236 4.10 -4.61 -3.71
C GLU A 236 2.88 -5.54 -3.73
#